data_AF-A0A645IQA6-F1
#
_entry.id   AF-A0A645IQA6-F1
#
_cell.length_a   1.000
_cell.length_b   1.000
_cell.length_c   1.000
_cell.angle_alpha   90.00
_cell.angle_beta   90.00
_cell.angle_gamma   90.00
#
_symmetry.space_group_name_H-M   'P 1'
#
loop_
_entity.id
_entity.type
_entity.pdbx_description
1 polymer ?
#
loop_
_entity_poly.entity_id
_entity_poly.type
_entity_poly.pdbx_seq_one_letter_code
_entity_poly.pdbx_strand_id
1 'polypeptide(L)'
;MALSLLLALAIGPEVGTSGQAPLVGQAAAPWIFGPVQFLLFYFSPWISAIFFPVIFILTLAFLPWINAFIGDRMTRVLIAILSGTILILLIGFMFKEQVTL
;
A
#
# COMPACT_ATOMS: atom_id res chain seq x y z
N MET A 1 -11.53 -10.89 17.70
CA MET A 1 -12.29 -9.84 18.40
C MET A 1 -11.62 -9.39 19.70
N ALA A 2 -11.38 -10.28 20.68
CA ALA A 2 -10.76 -9.88 21.96
C ALA A 2 -9.36 -9.27 21.83
N LEU A 3 -8.50 -9.83 20.97
CA LEU A 3 -7.16 -9.29 20.70
C LEU A 3 -7.19 -7.90 20.07
N SER A 4 -8.12 -7.69 19.13
CA SER A 4 -8.33 -6.42 18.43
C SER A 4 -8.79 -5.31 19.39
N LEU A 5 -9.68 -5.66 20.33
CA LEU A 5 -10.17 -4.78 21.39
C LEU A 5 -9.06 -4.44 22.40
N LEU A 6 -8.26 -5.43 22.81
CA LEU A 6 -7.11 -5.21 23.69
C LEU A 6 -6.07 -4.29 23.05
N LEU A 7 -5.78 -4.47 21.76
CA LEU A 7 -4.87 -3.60 21.02
C LEU A 7 -5.41 -2.16 20.92
N ALA A 8 -6.71 -2.01 20.64
CA ALA A 8 -7.37 -0.70 20.55
C ALA A 8 -7.46 0.03 21.90
N LEU A 9 -7.51 -0.68 23.02
CA LEU A 9 -7.43 -0.08 24.35
C LEU A 9 -6.00 0.26 24.77
N ALA A 10 -4.99 -0.51 24.34
CA ALA A 10 -3.59 -0.25 24.66
C ALA A 10 -3.00 0.89 23.82
N ILE A 11 -3.45 1.01 22.57
CA ILE A 11 -3.08 2.06 21.63
C ILE A 11 -4.30 2.98 21.53
N GLY A 12 -4.45 3.89 22.50
CA GLY A 12 -5.54 4.86 22.47
C GLY A 12 -5.54 5.60 21.12
N PRO A 13 -6.70 5.81 20.48
CA PRO A 13 -6.74 6.53 19.22
C PRO A 13 -6.23 7.95 19.46
N GLU A 14 -5.09 8.31 18.86
CA GLU A 14 -4.72 9.72 18.74
C GLU A 14 -5.78 10.38 17.85
N VAL A 15 -6.67 11.13 18.50
CA VAL A 15 -7.80 11.79 17.85
C VAL A 15 -7.26 12.89 16.95
N GLY A 16 -7.32 12.67 15.64
CA GLY A 16 -7.48 13.69 14.59
C GLY A 16 -6.43 14.79 14.54
N THR A 17 -5.65 14.80 13.46
CA THR A 17 -4.91 15.99 13.02
C THR A 17 -5.84 17.20 13.01
N SER A 18 -5.38 18.32 13.60
CA SER A 18 -6.01 19.64 13.45
C SER A 18 -6.31 19.93 11.98
N GLY A 19 -7.35 20.73 11.67
CA GLY A 19 -7.70 21.14 10.29
C GLY A 19 -6.63 21.96 9.53
N GLN A 20 -5.41 22.03 10.05
CA GLN A 20 -4.24 22.53 9.36
C GLN A 20 -3.57 21.35 8.65
N ALA A 21 -3.29 21.53 7.35
CA ALA A 21 -2.48 20.58 6.60
C ALA A 21 -1.22 20.27 7.41
N PRO A 22 -0.91 18.99 7.69
CA PRO A 22 0.28 18.65 8.45
C PRO A 22 1.49 19.28 7.77
N LEU A 23 2.43 19.81 8.56
CA LEU A 23 3.75 20.17 8.05
C LEU A 23 4.24 18.99 7.20
N VAL A 24 4.82 19.25 6.02
CA VAL A 24 5.09 18.25 4.97
C VAL A 24 5.81 16.98 5.49
N GLY A 25 6.49 17.04 6.63
CA GLY A 25 7.12 15.89 7.31
C GLY A 25 6.20 15.00 8.18
N GLN A 26 4.94 15.37 8.44
CA GLN A 26 3.97 14.61 9.25
C GLN A 26 2.74 14.14 8.47
N ALA A 27 2.59 14.53 7.19
CA ALA A 27 1.54 14.04 6.31
C ALA A 27 1.87 12.65 5.77
N ALA A 28 2.06 11.68 6.67
CA ALA A 28 2.18 10.28 6.29
C ALA A 28 0.78 9.73 6.00
N ALA A 29 0.54 9.30 4.75
CA ALA A 29 -0.65 8.54 4.44
C ALA A 29 -0.66 7.24 5.27
N PRO A 30 -1.85 6.66 5.57
CA PRO A 30 -1.93 5.39 6.25
C PRO A 30 -1.06 4.32 5.58
N TRP A 31 -0.49 3.39 6.36
CA TRP A 31 0.43 2.34 5.89
C TRP A 31 -0.05 1.57 4.66
N ILE A 32 -1.37 1.46 4.44
CA ILE A 32 -1.97 0.82 3.27
C ILE A 32 -1.60 1.54 1.95
N PHE A 33 -1.31 2.84 2.01
CA PHE A 33 -0.78 3.65 0.91
C PHE A 33 0.76 3.67 0.88
N GLY A 34 1.42 2.97 1.81
CA GLY A 34 2.87 2.87 1.92
C GLY A 34 3.57 2.48 0.61
N PRO A 35 3.07 1.51 -0.20
CA PRO A 35 3.65 1.23 -1.51
C PRO A 35 3.69 2.43 -2.45
N VAL A 36 2.59 3.20 -2.51
CA VAL A 36 2.48 4.38 -3.36
C VAL A 36 3.41 5.48 -2.85
N GLN A 37 3.45 5.70 -1.53
CA GLN A 37 4.37 6.66 -0.91
C GLN A 37 5.82 6.28 -1.14
N PHE A 38 6.17 5.00 -1.04
CA PHE A 38 7.52 4.53 -1.32
C PHE A 38 7.92 4.79 -2.77
N LEU A 39 7.03 4.48 -3.72
CA LEU A 39 7.26 4.78 -5.14
C LEU A 39 7.41 6.28 -5.40
N LEU A 40 6.69 7.15 -4.66
CA LEU A 40 6.82 8.61 -4.77
C LEU A 40 8.21 9.14 -4.38
N PHE A 41 9.00 8.41 -3.59
CA PHE A 41 10.38 8.81 -3.30
C PHE A 41 11.33 8.62 -4.50
N TYR A 42 10.97 7.77 -5.46
CA TYR A 42 11.87 7.39 -6.56
C TYR A 42 11.32 7.72 -7.95
N PHE A 43 10.00 7.82 -8.09
CA PHE A 43 9.32 8.02 -9.38
C PHE A 43 8.39 9.22 -9.35
N SER A 44 8.01 9.69 -10.54
CA SER A 44 7.12 10.83 -10.69
C SER A 44 5.71 10.52 -10.15
N PRO A 45 4.95 11.55 -9.69
CA PRO A 45 3.61 11.35 -9.15
C PRO A 45 2.64 10.63 -10.10
N TRP A 46 2.78 10.86 -11.41
CA TRP A 46 1.98 10.19 -12.43
C TRP A 46 2.14 8.67 -12.37
N ILE A 47 3.37 8.17 -12.21
CA ILE A 47 3.65 6.73 -12.19
C ILE A 47 3.17 6.13 -10.86
N SER A 48 3.56 6.75 -9.75
CA SER A 48 3.37 6.19 -8.41
C SER A 48 1.94 6.29 -7.91
N ALA A 49 1.28 7.45 -8.10
CA ALA A 49 -0.04 7.71 -7.53
C ALA A 49 -1.20 7.42 -8.50
N ILE A 50 -0.94 7.35 -9.80
CA ILE A 50 -1.99 7.13 -10.81
C ILE A 50 -1.79 5.79 -11.50
N PHE A 51 -0.70 5.61 -12.26
CA PHE A 51 -0.53 4.39 -13.05
C PHE A 51 -0.47 3.14 -12.20
N PHE A 52 0.32 3.14 -11.13
CA PHE A 52 0.49 1.96 -10.29
C PHE A 52 -0.85 1.49 -9.65
N PRO A 53 -1.62 2.34 -8.95
CA PRO A 53 -2.93 1.94 -8.41
C PRO A 53 -3.92 1.51 -9.50
N VAL A 54 -3.98 2.24 -10.62
CA VAL A 54 -4.92 1.93 -11.71
C VAL A 54 -4.60 0.57 -12.31
N ILE A 55 -3.34 0.28 -12.62
CA ILE A 55 -2.92 -1.02 -13.16
C ILE A 55 -3.22 -2.13 -12.15
N PHE A 56 -2.94 -1.90 -10.87
CA PHE A 56 -3.19 -2.87 -9.82
C PHE A 56 -4.68 -3.21 -9.70
N ILE A 57 -5.55 -2.20 -9.65
CA ILE A 57 -7.01 -2.37 -9.59
C ILE A 57 -7.53 -3.07 -10.84
N LEU A 58 -7.10 -2.64 -12.03
CA LEU A 58 -7.50 -3.29 -13.28
C LEU A 58 -7.06 -4.75 -13.32
N THR A 59 -5.85 -5.06 -12.87
CA THR A 59 -5.36 -6.44 -12.85
C THR A 59 -6.19 -7.32 -11.92
N LEU A 60 -6.59 -6.80 -10.75
CA LEU A 60 -7.48 -7.51 -9.84
C LEU A 60 -8.90 -7.63 -10.38
N ALA A 61 -9.43 -6.57 -11.00
CA ALA A 61 -10.76 -6.55 -11.59
C ALA A 61 -10.87 -7.54 -12.75
N PHE A 62 -9.85 -7.60 -13.62
CA PHE A 62 -9.81 -8.49 -14.78
C PHE A 62 -9.25 -9.88 -14.48
N LEU A 63 -8.89 -10.17 -13.23
CA LEU A 63 -8.29 -11.44 -12.81
C LEU A 63 -9.05 -12.69 -13.30
N PRO A 64 -10.40 -12.78 -13.25
CA PRO A 64 -11.08 -13.98 -13.74
C PRO A 64 -10.98 -14.15 -15.27
N TRP A 65 -10.94 -13.05 -16.03
CA TRP A 65 -10.72 -13.10 -17.49
C TRP A 65 -9.27 -13.44 -17.83
N ILE A 66 -8.32 -12.85 -17.10
CA ILE A 66 -6.90 -13.19 -17.20
C ILE A 66 -6.74 -14.69 -16.97
N ASN A 67 -7.37 -15.23 -15.91
CA ASN A 67 -7.30 -16.65 -15.59
C ASN A 67 -7.86 -17.56 -16.70
N ALA A 68 -8.96 -17.15 -17.33
CA ALA A 68 -9.51 -17.89 -18.46
C ALA A 68 -8.54 -17.93 -19.66
N PHE A 69 -7.66 -16.94 -19.81
CA PHE A 69 -6.71 -16.83 -20.91
C PHE A 69 -5.36 -17.52 -20.64
N ILE A 70 -4.76 -17.30 -19.46
CA ILE A 70 -3.41 -17.81 -19.14
C ILE A 70 -3.41 -19.10 -18.32
N GLY A 71 -4.58 -19.51 -17.83
CA GLY A 71 -4.74 -20.70 -16.99
C GLY A 71 -4.32 -20.50 -15.54
N ASP A 72 -4.82 -21.40 -14.70
CA ASP A 72 -4.76 -21.27 -13.24
C ASP A 72 -3.34 -21.22 -12.66
N ARG A 73 -2.39 -22.02 -13.19
CA ARG A 73 -0.99 -22.00 -12.71
C ARG A 73 -0.35 -20.62 -12.91
N MET A 74 -0.56 -19.99 -14.06
CA MET A 74 0.02 -18.68 -14.37
C MET A 74 -0.68 -17.57 -13.60
N THR A 75 -1.99 -17.67 -13.38
CA THR A 75 -2.74 -16.74 -12.51
C THR A 75 -2.21 -16.76 -11.09
N ARG A 76 -1.95 -17.94 -10.51
CA ARG A 76 -1.34 -18.04 -9.17
C ARG A 76 0.03 -17.39 -9.11
N VAL A 77 0.87 -17.57 -10.14
CA VAL A 77 2.18 -16.91 -10.25
C VAL A 77 2.02 -15.39 -10.32
N LEU A 78 1.06 -14.90 -11.12
CA LEU A 78 0.77 -13.47 -11.25
C LEU A 78 0.30 -12.86 -9.92
N ILE A 79 -0.59 -13.53 -9.20
CA ILE A 79 -1.02 -13.11 -7.86
C ILE A 79 0.16 -13.10 -6.88
N ALA A 80 1.01 -14.13 -6.92
CA ALA A 80 2.18 -14.21 -6.04
C ALA A 80 3.18 -13.07 -6.33
N ILE A 81 3.40 -12.75 -7.60
CA ILE A 81 4.25 -11.62 -8.01
C ILE A 81 3.65 -10.31 -7.53
N LEU A 82 2.37 -10.03 -7.82
CA LEU A 82 1.69 -8.80 -7.38
C LEU A 82 1.76 -8.63 -5.86
N SER A 83 1.43 -9.68 -5.12
CA SER A 83 1.44 -9.67 -3.65
C SER A 83 2.86 -9.48 -3.12
N GLY A 84 3.83 -10.17 -3.71
CA GLY A 84 5.25 -10.04 -3.37
C GLY A 84 5.78 -8.64 -3.62
N THR A 85 5.44 -8.02 -4.76
CA THR A 85 5.79 -6.64 -5.07
C THR A 85 5.22 -5.67 -4.04
N ILE A 86 3.94 -5.80 -3.68
CA ILE A 86 3.31 -4.97 -2.65
C ILE A 86 4.01 -5.11 -1.29
N LEU A 87 4.34 -6.35 -0.88
CA LEU A 87 5.07 -6.60 0.37
C LEU A 87 6.47 -5.98 0.36
N ILE A 88 7.21 -6.11 -0.74
CA ILE A 88 8.55 -5.50 -0.87
C ILE A 88 8.44 -3.97 -0.78
N LEU A 89 7.46 -3.36 -1.46
CA LEU A 89 7.25 -1.92 -1.40
C LEU A 89 6.82 -1.45 0.00
N LEU A 90 5.98 -2.21 0.70
CA LEU A 90 5.61 -1.95 2.11
C LEU A 90 6.82 -2.02 3.03
N ILE A 91 7.64 -3.06 2.91
CA ILE A 91 8.86 -3.21 3.72
C ILE A 91 9.81 -2.05 3.42
N GLY A 92 10.01 -1.72 2.15
CA GLY A 92 10.81 -0.56 1.73
C GLY A 92 10.29 0.75 2.31
N PHE A 93 8.96 0.95 2.30
CA PHE A 93 8.31 2.09 2.93
C PHE A 93 8.65 2.18 4.43
N MET A 94 8.45 1.10 5.18
CA MET A 94 8.72 1.08 6.62
C MET A 94 10.19 1.39 6.94
N PHE A 95 11.14 0.82 6.19
CA PHE A 95 12.55 1.14 6.37
C PHE A 95 12.87 2.60 6.01
N LYS A 96 12.24 3.13 4.96
CA LYS A 96 12.48 4.51 4.53
C LYS A 96 11.90 5.52 5.51
N GLU A 97 10.69 5.27 5.99
CA GLU A 97 9.98 6.08 6.98
C GLU A 97 10.79 6.20 8.28
N GLN A 98 11.35 5.07 8.77
CA GLN A 98 12.22 5.05 9.96
C GLN A 98 13.53 5.83 9.80
N VAL A 99 14.03 6.03 8.58
CA VAL A 99 15.28 6.76 8.31
C VAL A 99 15.02 8.27 8.12
N THR A 100 13.78 8.65 7.79
CA THR A 100 13.39 10.05 7.55
C THR A 100 12.74 10.76 8.73
N LEU A 101 12.40 10.01 9.79
CA LEU A 101 11.97 10.54 11.10
C LEU A 101 13.18 10.74 12.02
#